data_AF-A0A929GNW2-F1
#
_entry.id   AF-A0A929GNW2-F1
#
_cell.length_a   1.000
_cell.length_b   1.000
_cell.length_c   1.000
_cell.angle_alpha   90.00
_cell.angle_beta   90.00
_cell.angle_gamma   90.00
#
_symmetry.space_group_name_H-M   'P 1'
#
loop_
_entity.id
_entity.type
_entity.pdbx_description
1 polymer ?
#
loop_
_entity_poly.entity_id
_entity_poly.type
_entity_poly.pdbx_seq_one_letter_code
_entity_poly.pdbx_strand_id
1 'polypeptide(L)'
;MQRKIHRIFIIVVLAVISIFSCTKDDEDNEPFEDPRVKFLGTWNVNDESCNRGRYVVTITNDPFNSIQVLISNFGFSQTKYPDTAIVAGNTITLPKQLNSENWEIQGNGQYNDEGKIEWDYTMLISSDLLVCNATYIR
;
A
#
# COMPACT_ATOMS: atom_id res chain seq x y z
N MET A 1 -45.83 -49.43 30.00
CA MET A 1 -44.59 -48.75 30.45
C MET A 1 -43.65 -48.35 29.29
N GLN A 2 -43.48 -49.18 28.26
CA GLN A 2 -42.54 -48.93 27.15
C GLN A 2 -42.87 -47.74 26.21
N ARG A 3 -44.14 -47.32 26.09
CA ARG A 3 -44.53 -46.15 25.28
C ARG A 3 -44.02 -44.81 25.83
N LYS A 4 -43.76 -44.71 27.14
CA LYS A 4 -43.22 -43.49 27.77
C LYS A 4 -41.71 -43.36 27.53
N ILE A 5 -40.99 -44.49 27.53
CA ILE A 5 -39.54 -44.54 27.26
C ILE A 5 -39.25 -44.17 25.79
N HIS A 6 -40.09 -44.62 24.85
CA HIS A 6 -39.97 -44.28 23.44
C HIS A 6 -40.21 -42.78 23.16
N ARG A 7 -41.15 -42.15 23.87
CA ARG A 7 -41.39 -40.70 23.79
C ARG A 7 -40.25 -39.87 24.38
N ILE A 8 -39.63 -40.33 25.46
CA ILE A 8 -38.43 -39.69 26.04
C ILE A 8 -37.24 -39.82 25.08
N PHE A 9 -37.08 -40.98 24.44
CA PHE A 9 -35.99 -41.21 23.48
C PHE A 9 -36.11 -40.31 22.23
N ILE A 10 -37.32 -40.08 21.72
CA ILE A 10 -37.57 -39.18 20.58
C ILE A 10 -37.27 -37.71 20.94
N ILE A 11 -37.56 -37.27 22.17
CA ILE A 11 -37.29 -35.90 22.63
C ILE A 11 -35.77 -35.67 22.81
N VAL A 12 -35.04 -36.67 23.30
CA VAL A 12 -33.58 -36.59 23.46
C VAL A 12 -32.86 -36.58 22.11
N VAL A 13 -33.32 -37.37 21.13
CA VAL A 13 -32.73 -37.39 19.78
C VAL A 13 -32.97 -36.08 19.02
N LEU A 14 -34.11 -35.40 19.22
CA LEU A 14 -34.38 -34.11 18.59
C LEU A 14 -33.53 -32.96 19.18
N ALA A 15 -33.15 -33.06 20.47
CA ALA A 15 -32.36 -32.03 21.15
C ALA A 15 -30.87 -32.02 20.72
N VAL A 16 -30.32 -33.16 20.28
CA VAL A 16 -28.90 -33.26 19.88
C VAL A 16 -28.62 -32.64 18.50
N ILE A 17 -29.64 -32.43 17.67
CA ILE A 17 -29.50 -31.86 16.32
C ILE A 17 -29.36 -30.32 16.36
N SER A 18 -29.65 -29.68 17.50
CA SER A 18 -29.65 -28.21 17.62
C SER A 18 -28.28 -27.57 17.88
N ILE A 19 -27.22 -28.36 18.07
CA ILE A 19 -25.85 -27.86 18.37
C ILE A 19 -24.90 -27.84 17.16
N PHE A 20 -25.39 -28.10 15.94
CA PHE A 20 -24.61 -28.01 14.69
C PHE A 20 -24.98 -26.78 13.84
N SER A 21 -25.45 -25.69 14.45
CA SER A 21 -25.43 -24.39 13.76
C SER A 21 -24.02 -23.80 13.91
N CYS A 22 -23.11 -24.32 13.09
CA CYS A 22 -21.90 -23.60 12.74
C CYS A 22 -22.37 -22.45 11.86
N THR A 23 -22.66 -21.31 12.47
CA THR A 23 -22.72 -20.06 11.73
C THR A 23 -21.35 -19.95 11.08
N LYS A 24 -21.29 -19.99 9.75
CA LYS A 24 -20.20 -19.31 9.09
C LYS A 24 -20.34 -17.88 9.57
N ASP A 25 -19.44 -17.44 10.44
CA ASP A 25 -19.16 -16.02 10.49
C ASP A 25 -18.80 -15.70 9.05
N ASP A 26 -19.72 -15.02 8.38
CA ASP A 26 -19.42 -14.32 7.14
C ASP A 26 -18.43 -13.23 7.57
N GLU A 27 -17.17 -13.62 7.77
CA GLU A 27 -16.05 -12.71 7.68
C GLU A 27 -16.19 -12.08 6.29
N ASP A 28 -16.49 -10.78 6.30
CA ASP A 28 -16.47 -9.89 5.15
C ASP A 28 -15.27 -10.28 4.26
N ASN A 29 -15.53 -11.10 3.24
CA ASN A 29 -14.58 -11.38 2.18
C ASN A 29 -14.62 -10.20 1.20
N GLU A 30 -14.43 -8.98 1.72
CA GLU A 30 -13.95 -7.87 0.91
C GLU A 30 -12.63 -8.36 0.30
N PRO A 31 -12.51 -8.38 -1.04
CA PRO A 31 -11.26 -8.77 -1.67
C PRO A 31 -10.16 -7.87 -1.10
N PHE A 32 -9.10 -8.48 -0.55
CA PHE A 32 -7.92 -7.73 -0.16
C PHE A 32 -7.35 -7.04 -1.41
N GLU A 33 -7.69 -5.77 -1.60
CA GLU A 33 -7.18 -4.97 -2.69
C GLU A 33 -5.71 -4.64 -2.40
N ASP A 34 -4.82 -4.97 -3.35
CA ASP A 34 -3.41 -4.65 -3.22
C ASP A 34 -3.24 -3.11 -3.14
N PRO A 35 -2.83 -2.56 -1.99
CA PRO A 35 -2.80 -1.12 -1.79
C PRO A 35 -1.79 -0.43 -2.72
N ARG A 36 -0.85 -1.17 -3.32
CA ARG A 36 0.14 -0.64 -4.27
C ARG A 36 -0.49 -0.19 -5.58
N VAL A 37 -1.57 -0.83 -6.02
CA VAL A 37 -2.17 -0.62 -7.34
C VAL A 37 -2.44 0.85 -7.62
N LYS A 38 -2.90 1.60 -6.62
CA LYS A 38 -3.18 3.04 -6.76
C LYS A 38 -1.94 3.88 -7.07
N PHE A 39 -0.75 3.46 -6.63
CA PHE A 39 0.52 4.17 -6.84
C PHE A 39 1.20 3.81 -8.16
N LEU A 40 0.86 2.67 -8.78
CA LEU A 40 1.56 2.19 -9.97
C LEU A 40 1.31 3.09 -11.19
N GLY A 41 2.29 3.13 -12.09
CA GLY A 41 2.21 3.84 -13.36
C GLY A 41 3.15 5.04 -13.45
N THR A 42 2.80 5.95 -14.35
CA THR A 42 3.62 7.10 -14.70
C THR A 42 2.98 8.38 -14.17
N TRP A 43 3.80 9.24 -13.57
CA TRP A 43 3.38 10.42 -12.83
C TRP A 43 4.13 11.64 -13.36
N ASN A 44 3.39 12.66 -13.78
CA ASN A 44 3.90 13.98 -14.07
C ASN A 44 4.09 14.75 -12.76
N VAL A 45 5.24 15.39 -12.61
CA VAL A 45 5.57 16.25 -11.47
C VAL A 45 5.63 17.69 -11.97
N ASN A 46 4.66 18.51 -11.55
CA ASN A 46 4.47 19.86 -12.09
C ASN A 46 4.76 21.00 -11.11
N ASP A 47 4.62 20.75 -9.81
CA ASP A 47 4.66 21.77 -8.76
C ASP A 47 5.60 21.36 -7.62
N GLU A 48 6.88 21.12 -7.93
CA GLU A 48 7.91 20.80 -6.93
C GLU A 48 8.50 22.08 -6.30
N SER A 49 8.52 22.18 -4.96
CA SER A 49 9.06 23.36 -4.26
C SER A 49 10.57 23.57 -4.44
N CYS A 50 11.30 22.53 -4.84
CA CYS A 50 12.74 22.57 -5.11
C CYS A 50 13.08 23.04 -6.54
N ASN A 51 12.09 23.43 -7.34
CA ASN A 51 12.24 24.09 -8.64
C ASN A 51 13.07 23.30 -9.68
N ARG A 52 13.03 21.96 -9.69
CA ARG A 52 13.73 21.17 -10.73
C ARG A 52 13.03 21.13 -12.09
N GLY A 53 11.95 21.90 -12.25
CA GLY A 53 11.14 21.90 -13.46
C GLY A 53 10.20 20.70 -13.53
N ARG A 54 9.62 20.46 -14.72
CA ARG A 54 8.68 19.37 -14.94
C ARG A 54 9.41 18.09 -15.30
N TYR A 55 9.05 17.00 -14.65
CA TYR A 55 9.62 15.69 -14.94
C TYR A 55 8.60 14.57 -14.71
N VAL A 56 9.01 13.36 -15.09
CA VAL A 56 8.17 12.17 -15.02
C VAL A 56 8.81 11.15 -14.08
N VAL A 57 7.99 10.55 -13.22
CA VAL A 57 8.35 9.45 -12.32
C VAL A 57 7.55 8.22 -12.70
N THR A 58 8.19 7.05 -12.66
CA THR A 58 7.51 5.77 -12.89
C THR A 58 7.57 4.92 -11.63
N ILE A 59 6.43 4.40 -11.20
CA ILE A 59 6.30 3.52 -10.04
C ILE A 59 5.85 2.14 -10.52
N THR A 60 6.61 1.10 -10.21
CA THR A 60 6.31 -0.30 -10.58
C THR A 60 6.28 -1.19 -9.35
N ASN A 61 5.65 -2.36 -9.45
CA ASN A 61 5.71 -3.35 -8.38
C ASN A 61 7.16 -3.85 -8.18
N ASP A 62 7.51 -4.13 -6.93
CA ASP A 62 8.63 -5.02 -6.62
C ASP A 62 8.15 -6.48 -6.77
N PRO A 63 8.74 -7.28 -7.69
CA PRO A 63 8.34 -8.68 -7.87
C PRO A 63 8.74 -9.58 -6.69
N PHE A 64 9.61 -9.12 -5.79
CA PHE A 64 10.12 -9.89 -4.66
C PHE A 64 9.49 -9.50 -3.32
N ASN A 65 8.70 -8.42 -3.27
CA ASN A 65 8.10 -7.93 -2.04
C ASN A 65 6.70 -7.36 -2.26
N SER A 66 5.70 -7.92 -1.57
CA SER A 66 4.28 -7.58 -1.72
C SER A 66 3.85 -6.23 -1.12
N ILE A 67 4.71 -5.58 -0.33
CA ILE A 67 4.43 -4.26 0.25
C ILE A 67 5.33 -3.17 -0.34
N GLN A 68 6.24 -3.52 -1.26
CA GLN A 68 7.17 -2.58 -1.87
C GLN A 68 6.81 -2.25 -3.32
N VAL A 69 7.25 -1.05 -3.71
CA VAL A 69 7.25 -0.56 -5.08
C VAL A 69 8.63 0.02 -5.40
N LEU A 70 8.94 0.05 -6.69
CA LEU A 70 10.17 0.59 -7.25
C LEU A 70 9.87 1.91 -7.94
N ILE A 71 10.57 2.98 -7.57
CA ILE A 71 10.37 4.35 -8.05
C ILE A 71 11.56 4.74 -8.93
N SER A 72 11.31 5.02 -10.21
CA SER A 72 12.33 5.51 -11.14
C SER A 72 12.26 7.02 -11.28
N ASN A 73 13.43 7.68 -11.32
CA ASN A 73 13.58 9.13 -11.48
C ASN A 73 12.99 9.98 -10.33
N PHE A 74 12.98 9.45 -9.11
CA PHE A 74 12.54 10.20 -7.93
C PHE A 74 13.38 11.48 -7.75
N GLY A 75 12.73 12.61 -7.48
CA GLY A 75 13.41 13.91 -7.30
C GLY A 75 14.25 14.35 -8.50
N PHE A 76 13.90 13.90 -9.71
CA PHE A 76 14.64 14.15 -10.95
C PHE A 76 16.11 13.67 -10.94
N SER A 77 16.37 12.58 -10.21
CA SER A 77 17.72 12.05 -10.02
C SER A 77 18.30 11.31 -11.23
N GLN A 78 17.50 10.95 -12.25
CA GLN A 78 17.95 10.17 -13.42
C GLN A 78 18.73 8.90 -13.07
N THR A 79 18.39 8.29 -11.93
CA THR A 79 19.07 7.11 -11.40
C THR A 79 19.05 5.93 -12.36
N LYS A 80 20.15 5.18 -12.40
CA LYS A 80 20.27 3.93 -13.17
C LYS A 80 19.40 2.82 -12.59
N TYR A 81 19.23 2.80 -11.26
CA TYR A 81 18.43 1.81 -10.55
C TYR A 81 17.29 2.51 -9.81
N PRO A 82 16.08 1.91 -9.77
CA PRO A 82 14.97 2.52 -9.07
C PRO A 82 15.18 2.50 -7.56
N ASP A 83 14.58 3.47 -6.89
CA ASP A 83 14.55 3.59 -5.44
C ASP A 83 13.41 2.72 -4.87
N THR A 84 13.57 2.21 -3.65
CA THR A 84 12.58 1.32 -3.04
C THR A 84 11.69 2.09 -2.08
N ALA A 85 10.37 1.99 -2.23
CA ALA A 85 9.39 2.55 -1.29
C ALA A 85 8.44 1.47 -0.78
N ILE A 86 7.84 1.71 0.39
CA ILE A 86 6.91 0.82 1.08
C ILE A 86 5.52 1.43 1.03
N VAL A 87 4.50 0.62 0.72
CA VAL A 87 3.10 1.06 0.66
C VAL A 87 2.31 0.48 1.82
N ALA A 88 1.54 1.34 2.48
CA ALA A 88 0.57 0.96 3.51
C ALA A 88 -0.70 1.82 3.37
N GLY A 89 -1.79 1.21 2.90
CA GLY A 89 -3.06 1.91 2.67
C GLY A 89 -2.91 3.03 1.63
N ASN A 90 -3.16 4.28 2.03
CA ASN A 90 -3.00 5.48 1.18
C ASN A 90 -1.63 6.15 1.34
N THR A 91 -0.71 5.55 2.09
CA THR A 91 0.64 6.07 2.31
C THR A 91 1.66 5.30 1.48
N ILE A 92 2.57 6.02 0.84
CA ILE A 92 3.81 5.48 0.26
C ILE A 92 5.00 6.12 0.98
N THR A 93 5.85 5.33 1.61
CA THR A 93 7.01 5.80 2.35
C THR A 93 8.27 5.41 1.62
N LEU A 94 9.09 6.40 1.27
CA LEU A 94 10.44 6.21 0.79
C LEU A 94 11.38 6.24 2.02
N PRO A 95 11.81 5.08 2.55
CA PRO A 95 12.75 5.05 3.66
C PRO A 95 14.08 5.69 3.26
N LYS A 96 14.82 6.18 4.27
CA LYS A 96 16.17 6.71 4.08
C LYS A 96 17.07 5.69 3.39
N GLN A 97 17.56 6.06 2.21
CA GLN A 97 18.46 5.23 1.40
C GLN A 97 19.40 6.10 0.56
N LEU A 98 20.48 5.50 0.07
CA LEU A 98 21.32 6.09 -0.96
C LEU A 98 20.84 5.59 -2.32
N ASN A 99 20.49 6.50 -3.21
CA ASN A 99 20.17 6.13 -4.59
C ASN A 99 21.44 5.86 -5.41
N SER A 100 21.27 5.47 -6.68
CA SER A 100 22.42 5.16 -7.55
C SER A 100 23.30 6.37 -7.90
N GLU A 101 22.85 7.60 -7.63
CA GLU A 101 23.63 8.84 -7.80
C GLU A 101 24.35 9.27 -6.50
N ASN A 102 24.30 8.45 -5.45
CA ASN A 102 24.81 8.75 -4.11
C ASN A 102 24.09 9.92 -3.40
N TRP A 103 22.81 10.14 -3.72
CA TRP A 103 21.98 11.08 -2.97
C TRP A 103 21.31 10.33 -1.83
N GLU A 104 21.34 10.91 -0.63
CA GLU A 104 20.54 10.37 0.47
C GLU A 104 19.12 10.89 0.34
N ILE A 105 18.16 10.00 0.13
CA ILE A 105 16.77 10.34 -0.14
C ILE A 105 15.85 9.69 0.90
N GLN A 106 14.78 10.38 1.27
CA GLN A 106 13.69 9.87 2.10
C GLN A 106 12.44 10.72 1.90
N GLY A 107 11.26 10.17 2.14
CA GLY A 107 10.02 10.93 2.01
C GLY A 107 8.76 10.13 2.32
N ASN A 108 7.65 10.84 2.32
CA ASN A 108 6.32 10.29 2.52
C ASN A 108 5.36 10.90 1.49
N GLY A 109 4.66 10.02 0.77
CA GLY A 109 3.61 10.38 -0.17
C GLY A 109 2.24 9.97 0.37
N GLN A 110 1.23 10.79 0.15
CA GLN A 110 -0.17 10.49 0.45
C GLN A 110 -0.99 10.48 -0.85
N TYR A 111 -1.62 9.33 -1.13
CA TYR A 111 -2.60 9.22 -2.21
C TYR A 111 -3.94 9.80 -1.75
N ASN A 112 -4.48 10.74 -2.50
CA ASN A 112 -5.75 11.40 -2.18
C ASN A 112 -6.91 10.92 -3.08
N ASP A 113 -8.13 11.33 -2.73
CA ASP A 113 -9.34 10.95 -3.45
C ASP A 113 -9.42 11.53 -4.87
N GLU A 114 -8.59 12.53 -5.19
CA GLU A 114 -8.46 13.10 -6.54
C GLU A 114 -7.52 12.28 -7.45
N GLY A 115 -6.93 11.20 -6.94
CA GLY A 115 -6.01 10.35 -7.68
C GLY A 115 -4.60 10.93 -7.85
N LYS A 116 -4.19 11.82 -6.94
CA LYS A 116 -2.85 12.42 -6.90
C LYS A 116 -2.04 11.85 -5.76
N ILE A 117 -0.71 11.98 -5.85
CA ILE A 117 0.18 11.73 -4.71
C ILE A 117 0.80 13.05 -4.28
N GLU A 118 0.54 13.46 -3.04
CA GLU A 118 1.21 14.59 -2.42
C GLU A 118 2.43 14.09 -1.66
N TRP A 119 3.61 14.53 -2.06
CA TRP A 119 4.89 14.14 -1.47
C TRP A 119 5.49 15.24 -0.61
N ASP A 120 6.01 14.85 0.55
CA ASP A 120 7.00 15.59 1.33
C ASP A 120 8.28 14.74 1.44
N TYR A 121 9.43 15.29 1.06
CA TYR A 121 10.67 14.52 0.98
C TYR A 121 11.91 15.38 1.16
N THR A 122 13.03 14.71 1.44
CA THR A 122 14.34 15.33 1.52
C THR A 122 15.35 14.62 0.64
N MET A 123 16.27 15.38 0.05
CA MET A 123 17.45 14.85 -0.62
C MET A 123 18.69 15.55 -0.08
N LEU A 124 19.70 14.78 0.31
CA LEU A 124 21.04 15.29 0.59
C LEU A 124 21.92 15.01 -0.63
N ILE A 125 22.36 16.08 -1.30
CA ILE A 125 23.19 16.00 -2.50
C ILE A 125 24.50 16.72 -2.20
N SER A 126 25.62 16.00 -2.15
CA SER A 126 26.93 16.60 -1.91
C SER A 126 27.00 17.54 -0.70
N SER A 127 26.25 17.25 0.37
CA SER A 127 26.07 18.04 1.61
C SER A 127 25.00 19.14 1.58
N ASP A 128 24.34 19.37 0.45
CA ASP A 128 23.20 20.28 0.35
C ASP A 128 21.91 19.53 0.67
N LEU A 129 21.27 19.89 1.78
CA LEU A 129 19.97 19.34 2.17
C LEU A 129 18.85 20.13 1.48
N LEU A 130 18.08 19.45 0.66
CA LEU A 130 16.87 19.95 0.03
C LEU A 130 15.66 19.38 0.74
N VAL A 131 14.71 20.25 1.11
CA VAL A 131 13.41 19.86 1.67
C VAL A 131 12.36 20.25 0.64
N CYS A 132 11.72 19.25 0.05
CA CYS A 132 10.86 19.42 -1.11
C CYS A 132 9.46 18.91 -0.80
N ASN A 133 8.47 19.56 -1.41
CA ASN A 133 7.16 18.97 -1.62
C ASN A 133 6.87 18.92 -3.12
N ALA A 134 6.00 17.99 -3.53
CA ALA A 134 5.59 17.86 -4.92
C ALA A 134 4.24 17.16 -5.05
N THR A 135 3.44 17.61 -6.02
CA THR A 135 2.21 16.93 -6.43
C THR A 135 2.46 16.08 -7.68
N TYR A 136 2.18 14.78 -7.58
CA TYR A 136 2.27 13.84 -8.68
C TYR A 136 0.87 13.63 -9.27
N ILE A 137 0.75 13.82 -10.58
CA ILE A 137 -0.50 13.73 -11.34
C ILE A 137 -0.32 12.82 -12.55
N ARG A 138 -1.30 11.95 -12.83
CA ARG A 138 -1.30 11.11 -14.04
C ARG A 138 -1.62 11.93 -15.29
#